data_AF-A0A2C4HJH2-F1
#
_entry.id   AF-A0A2C4HJH2-F1
#
_cell.length_a   1.000
_cell.length_b   1.000
_cell.length_c   1.000
_cell.angle_alpha   90.00
_cell.angle_beta   90.00
_cell.angle_gamma   90.00
#
_symmetry.space_group_name_H-M   'P 1'
#
loop_
_entity.id
_entity.type
_entity.pdbx_description
1 polymer ?
#
loop_
_entity_poly.entity_id
_entity_poly.type
_entity_poly.pdbx_seq_one_letter_code
_entity_poly.pdbx_strand_id
1 'polypeptide(L)'
;MSNLGLLMKKLLLVGTITLSMLCTESMMNYYSVEAKVKQVERQPKNVIIMVMDGTSSSATTLARLYKGKPLALDEMVTGGVRTYSAESAITDSAPAATALATGNKSNSGYVGILPSIVSSPGLKPIKEEDKLRPVANVLEGAKRTGRATGIVATAEIQHATPAGFSAHHINRKRFDVIAEQQVYQNIDVVLGGGKEALLPIKRKDAEDLVKVIQDKGYDFVETKDALLNSKSKKIWGSFSQNALAFDMDREATNPEQPTLSQMTEKAIQTLSKDKDGFFLFVEGSKPDWAAHANDPIGMISDVLAFDNAVAEALEFAKQDGNTMLVAVTDHGNSGISIGNANTTKGYNITPVSAYIGPLKKSKMTLEGATNKLKSDLSNVEDVAKLYGLDNLTYDEKERVKAAKKKSDVGPILITLLANRANIGFTTGGHTGEDVFLYSYGPQKPNGLIQNTDIAKTMAKAMGFNLEEVTNKLFVESELAFKRKGATVIIDNTDAENPVLIVKRNNVKAQLFVNKNIIRIKNEEYELGSVVVESNGKFYIPEEAIHLFIKYSH
;
A
#
# COMPACT_ATOMS: atom_id res chain seq x y z
N MET A 1 65.01 -36.96 58.89
CA MET A 1 65.86 -35.84 59.34
C MET A 1 64.99 -34.60 59.27
N SER A 2 64.36 -34.28 60.41
CA SER A 2 64.66 -33.10 61.25
C SER A 2 63.86 -31.87 60.76
N ASN A 3 62.74 -31.57 61.42
CA ASN A 3 62.62 -30.52 62.47
C ASN A 3 62.81 -29.10 61.89
N LEU A 4 62.09 -28.04 62.23
CA LEU A 4 61.02 -27.70 63.18
C LEU A 4 60.82 -26.17 62.97
N GLY A 5 59.65 -25.59 63.32
CA GLY A 5 59.48 -24.13 63.49
C GLY A 5 58.54 -23.46 62.47
N LEU A 6 57.21 -23.46 62.63
CA LEU A 6 56.41 -22.62 63.54
C LEU A 6 56.46 -21.11 63.17
N LEU A 7 55.39 -20.54 62.58
CA LEU A 7 54.43 -19.63 63.26
C LEU A 7 53.40 -18.97 62.28
N MET A 8 52.14 -19.36 62.45
CA MET A 8 50.87 -18.60 62.49
C MET A 8 50.45 -17.50 61.48
N LYS A 9 49.12 -17.56 61.22
CA LYS A 9 48.11 -16.56 60.77
C LYS A 9 47.88 -16.55 59.25
N LYS A 10 46.67 -16.78 58.72
CA LYS A 10 45.29 -16.56 59.21
C LYS A 10 44.28 -17.36 58.36
N LEU A 11 43.19 -17.74 59.03
CA LEU A 11 41.82 -17.98 58.52
C LEU A 11 41.62 -19.03 57.41
N LEU A 12 41.07 -20.20 57.80
CA LEU A 12 39.66 -20.54 57.53
C LEU A 12 39.31 -21.82 58.29
N LEU A 13 38.37 -21.70 59.21
CA LEU A 13 37.83 -22.80 60.00
C LEU A 13 36.90 -23.61 59.09
N VAL A 14 37.31 -24.82 58.75
CA VAL A 14 36.42 -25.88 58.25
C VAL A 14 36.28 -26.91 59.36
N GLY A 15 35.05 -27.22 59.75
CA GLY A 15 34.73 -28.36 60.60
C GLY A 15 33.26 -28.32 61.02
N THR A 16 32.47 -29.37 60.95
CA THR A 16 32.75 -30.75 60.53
C THR A 16 31.42 -31.45 60.31
N ILE A 17 31.46 -32.46 59.44
CA ILE A 17 30.39 -33.34 58.97
C ILE A 17 29.86 -34.28 60.07
N THR A 18 28.54 -34.46 60.12
CA THR A 18 27.85 -35.75 60.39
C THR A 18 26.48 -35.68 59.70
N LEU A 19 26.30 -36.31 58.53
CA LEU A 19 25.86 -37.70 58.30
C LEU A 19 24.32 -37.82 58.17
N SER A 20 23.91 -38.14 56.95
CA SER A 20 22.69 -38.86 56.52
C SER A 20 21.33 -38.37 56.99
N MET A 21 20.51 -37.88 56.05
CA MET A 21 19.16 -38.41 55.77
C MET A 21 18.63 -37.79 54.48
N LEU A 22 18.63 -38.58 53.41
CA LEU A 22 17.70 -38.38 52.29
C LEU A 22 16.34 -38.88 52.79
N CYS A 23 15.36 -37.99 52.90
CA CYS A 23 13.98 -38.27 52.51
C CYS A 23 13.10 -37.00 52.60
N THR A 24 12.45 -36.74 51.46
CA THR A 24 11.09 -36.21 51.30
C THR A 24 10.79 -34.76 51.69
N GLU A 25 10.73 -33.94 50.63
CA GLU A 25 9.60 -33.07 50.27
C GLU A 25 8.77 -32.45 51.42
N SER A 26 9.00 -31.15 51.62
CA SER A 26 7.90 -30.24 51.92
C SER A 26 7.90 -29.14 50.86
N MET A 27 6.99 -29.27 49.90
CA MET A 27 6.64 -28.24 48.92
C MET A 27 6.17 -26.98 49.67
N MET A 28 7.04 -26.00 49.85
CA MET A 28 6.58 -24.62 50.01
C MET A 28 6.48 -24.01 48.62
N ASN A 29 5.24 -23.99 48.12
CA ASN A 29 4.83 -23.22 46.96
C ASN A 29 5.17 -21.74 47.18
N TYR A 30 6.33 -21.30 46.68
CA TYR A 30 6.50 -19.91 46.27
C TYR A 30 5.63 -19.71 45.02
N TYR A 31 4.33 -19.45 45.24
CA TYR A 31 3.53 -18.77 44.23
C TYR A 31 4.07 -17.34 44.12
N SER A 32 5.05 -17.14 43.24
CA SER A 32 5.25 -15.85 42.61
C SER A 32 3.99 -15.57 41.79
N VAL A 33 3.03 -14.89 42.40
CA VAL A 33 1.96 -14.23 41.66
C VAL A 33 2.63 -13.08 40.92
N GLU A 34 3.20 -13.38 39.75
CA GLU A 34 3.35 -12.37 38.72
C GLU A 34 1.95 -11.90 38.38
N ALA A 35 1.56 -10.78 38.98
CA ALA A 35 0.42 -10.03 38.50
C ALA A 35 0.71 -9.69 37.03
N LYS A 36 0.19 -10.49 36.11
CA LYS A 36 -0.04 -10.07 34.73
C LYS A 36 -0.98 -8.88 34.82
N VAL A 37 -0.42 -7.68 34.98
CA VAL A 37 -1.11 -6.45 34.64
C VAL A 37 -1.49 -6.65 33.18
N LYS A 38 -2.76 -6.97 32.94
CA LYS A 38 -3.35 -6.89 31.62
C LYS A 38 -3.13 -5.43 31.21
N GLN A 39 -2.08 -5.18 30.44
CA GLN A 39 -1.93 -3.90 29.76
C GLN A 39 -3.20 -3.80 28.92
N VAL A 40 -4.12 -2.93 29.33
CA VAL A 40 -5.28 -2.60 28.52
C VAL A 40 -4.67 -1.94 27.29
N GLU A 41 -4.53 -2.69 26.20
CA GLU A 41 -4.03 -2.14 24.94
C GLU A 41 -4.96 -0.99 24.56
N ARG A 42 -4.44 0.23 24.65
CA ARG A 42 -5.17 1.44 24.32
C ARG A 42 -5.66 1.34 22.89
N GLN A 43 -6.89 1.75 22.60
CA GLN A 43 -7.34 1.83 21.21
C GLN A 43 -6.59 2.96 20.50
N PRO A 44 -5.99 2.73 19.31
CA PRO A 44 -5.36 3.79 18.56
C PRO A 44 -6.39 4.82 18.12
N LYS A 45 -5.99 6.08 18.19
CA LYS A 45 -6.71 7.19 17.59
C LYS A 45 -6.45 7.24 16.08
N ASN A 46 -5.22 6.94 15.67
CA ASN A 46 -4.78 7.01 14.27
C ASN A 46 -4.35 5.64 13.75
N VAL A 47 -4.61 5.36 12.48
CA VAL A 47 -4.07 4.21 11.76
C VAL A 47 -3.37 4.69 10.50
N ILE A 48 -2.12 4.28 10.33
CA ILE A 48 -1.33 4.47 9.11
C ILE A 48 -1.03 3.09 8.53
N ILE A 49 -1.42 2.86 7.27
CA ILE A 49 -1.05 1.67 6.51
C ILE A 49 -0.16 2.11 5.34
N MET A 50 1.01 1.48 5.24
CA MET A 50 1.98 1.76 4.20
C MET A 50 2.19 0.49 3.36
N VAL A 51 2.04 0.61 2.04
CA VAL A 51 2.22 -0.51 1.10
C VAL A 51 3.40 -0.23 0.18
N MET A 52 4.39 -1.11 0.20
CA MET A 52 5.52 -1.10 -0.71
C MET A 52 5.19 -2.08 -1.84
N ASP A 53 4.64 -1.59 -2.95
CA ASP A 53 4.08 -2.43 -4.03
C ASP A 53 5.16 -3.40 -4.56
N GLY A 54 4.81 -4.67 -4.76
CA GLY A 54 5.60 -5.66 -5.50
C GLY A 54 7.02 -5.93 -4.98
N THR A 55 7.22 -5.99 -3.67
CA THR A 55 8.56 -6.04 -3.09
C THR A 55 8.85 -7.35 -2.37
N SER A 56 9.59 -8.24 -3.02
CA SER A 56 10.13 -9.44 -2.38
C SER A 56 11.10 -9.11 -1.23
N SER A 57 11.16 -9.98 -0.22
CA SER A 57 12.07 -9.82 0.93
C SER A 57 13.55 -9.64 0.53
N SER A 58 13.98 -10.30 -0.55
CA SER A 58 15.31 -10.14 -1.14
C SER A 58 15.60 -8.70 -1.62
N ALA A 59 14.61 -7.97 -2.15
CA ALA A 59 14.79 -6.59 -2.57
C ALA A 59 15.03 -5.66 -1.37
N THR A 60 14.28 -5.84 -0.28
CA THR A 60 14.55 -5.10 0.98
C THR A 60 15.93 -5.41 1.55
N THR A 61 16.37 -6.66 1.45
CA THR A 61 17.71 -7.07 1.87
C THR A 61 18.80 -6.44 1.01
N LEU A 62 18.60 -6.40 -0.31
CA LEU A 62 19.53 -5.74 -1.23
C LEU A 62 19.63 -4.24 -0.93
N ALA A 63 18.50 -3.56 -0.69
CA ALA A 63 18.47 -2.15 -0.29
C ALA A 63 19.21 -1.91 1.03
N ARG A 64 19.04 -2.78 2.04
CA ARG A 64 19.77 -2.72 3.31
C ARG A 64 21.29 -2.84 3.12
N LEU A 65 21.74 -3.82 2.32
CA LEU A 65 23.16 -3.99 2.00
C LEU A 65 23.72 -2.79 1.22
N TYR A 66 22.93 -2.24 0.28
CA TYR A 66 23.30 -1.04 -0.45
C TYR A 66 23.42 0.19 0.47
N LYS A 67 22.49 0.36 1.41
CA LYS A 67 22.50 1.45 2.40
C LYS A 67 23.67 1.32 3.37
N GLY A 68 24.09 0.10 3.69
CA GLY A 68 25.17 -0.20 4.63
C GLY A 68 24.79 -0.04 6.11
N LYS A 69 23.50 0.13 6.41
CA LYS A 69 22.93 0.26 7.76
C LYS A 69 21.47 -0.24 7.77
N PRO A 70 20.88 -0.48 8.95
CA PRO A 70 19.48 -0.89 9.05
C PRO A 70 18.49 0.07 8.37
N LEU A 71 17.37 -0.49 7.94
CA LEU A 71 16.18 0.21 7.46
C LEU A 71 15.30 0.61 8.67
N ALA A 72 14.52 1.68 8.55
CA ALA A 72 13.49 2.02 9.55
C ALA A 72 12.46 0.87 9.67
N LEU A 73 12.17 0.20 8.56
CA LEU A 73 11.39 -1.04 8.53
C LEU A 73 11.91 -2.11 9.50
N ASP A 74 13.23 -2.23 9.69
CA ASP A 74 13.83 -3.29 10.51
C ASP A 74 13.41 -3.18 11.99
N GLU A 75 13.06 -1.99 12.47
CA GLU A 75 12.55 -1.76 13.84
C GLU A 75 11.13 -2.29 14.04
N MET A 76 10.41 -2.60 12.96
CA MET A 76 8.97 -2.89 12.98
C MET A 76 8.66 -4.35 12.61
N VAL A 77 9.64 -5.19 12.29
CA VAL A 77 9.38 -6.57 11.85
C VAL A 77 8.64 -7.37 12.93
N THR A 78 7.49 -7.94 12.58
CA THR A 78 6.62 -8.67 13.54
C THR A 78 6.07 -9.99 13.02
N GLY A 79 6.32 -10.33 11.76
CA GLY A 79 5.88 -11.60 11.20
C GLY A 79 5.86 -11.60 9.67
N GLY A 80 4.88 -12.30 9.11
CA GLY A 80 4.72 -12.44 7.66
C GLY A 80 3.26 -12.40 7.22
N VAL A 81 3.05 -12.22 5.93
CA VAL A 81 1.73 -12.05 5.32
C VAL A 81 1.60 -12.94 4.09
N ARG A 82 0.48 -13.68 4.02
CA ARG A 82 0.07 -14.45 2.85
C ARG A 82 -0.74 -13.57 1.89
N THR A 83 -0.34 -13.55 0.63
CA THR A 83 -0.80 -12.54 -0.35
C THR A 83 -1.69 -13.10 -1.46
N TYR A 84 -1.80 -14.41 -1.64
CA TYR A 84 -2.61 -15.06 -2.70
C TYR A 84 -4.03 -14.49 -2.85
N SER A 85 -4.60 -14.52 -4.07
CA SER A 85 -5.93 -13.98 -4.38
C SER A 85 -7.04 -15.03 -4.20
N ALA A 86 -8.29 -14.69 -4.52
CA ALA A 86 -9.39 -15.68 -4.47
C ALA A 86 -9.22 -16.81 -5.50
N GLU A 87 -8.43 -16.61 -6.55
CA GLU A 87 -8.33 -17.51 -7.70
C GLU A 87 -6.91 -17.96 -8.09
N SER A 88 -5.87 -17.37 -7.49
CA SER A 88 -4.49 -17.61 -7.87
C SER A 88 -3.56 -17.59 -6.66
N ALA A 89 -2.53 -18.44 -6.70
CA ALA A 89 -1.43 -18.44 -5.74
C ALA A 89 -0.57 -17.16 -5.81
N ILE A 90 -0.58 -16.49 -6.97
CA ILE A 90 0.10 -15.21 -7.21
C ILE A 90 -0.97 -14.16 -7.47
N THR A 91 -1.05 -13.15 -6.61
CA THR A 91 -2.03 -12.05 -6.72
C THR A 91 -1.49 -10.95 -7.63
N ASP A 92 -2.38 -10.17 -8.26
CA ASP A 92 -2.05 -8.81 -8.69
C ASP A 92 -2.38 -7.80 -7.59
N SER A 93 -1.96 -6.55 -7.77
CA SER A 93 -2.15 -5.47 -6.80
C SER A 93 -3.62 -5.17 -6.46
N ALA A 94 -4.56 -5.30 -7.42
CA ALA A 94 -5.97 -4.96 -7.18
C ALA A 94 -6.67 -5.85 -6.12
N PRO A 95 -6.69 -7.19 -6.24
CA PRO A 95 -7.21 -8.08 -5.20
C PRO A 95 -6.36 -8.09 -3.93
N ALA A 96 -5.05 -7.83 -4.02
CA ALA A 96 -4.20 -7.71 -2.85
C ALA A 96 -4.58 -6.47 -2.02
N ALA A 97 -4.71 -5.31 -2.66
CA ALA A 97 -5.18 -4.08 -2.04
C ALA A 97 -6.62 -4.21 -1.55
N THR A 98 -7.51 -4.83 -2.32
CA THR A 98 -8.88 -5.14 -1.87
C THR A 98 -8.88 -5.97 -0.60
N ALA A 99 -8.00 -6.97 -0.48
CA ALA A 99 -7.86 -7.76 0.74
C ALA A 99 -7.32 -6.92 1.92
N LEU A 100 -6.28 -6.13 1.70
CA LEU A 100 -5.69 -5.23 2.69
C LEU A 100 -6.65 -4.14 3.18
N ALA A 101 -7.60 -3.73 2.34
CA ALA A 101 -8.52 -2.63 2.60
C ALA A 101 -9.88 -3.09 3.14
N THR A 102 -10.39 -4.25 2.71
CA THR A 102 -11.78 -4.69 2.97
C THR A 102 -11.88 -5.95 3.83
N GLY A 103 -10.77 -6.68 3.99
CA GLY A 103 -10.76 -7.96 4.69
C GLY A 103 -11.36 -9.12 3.90
N ASN A 104 -11.59 -8.94 2.60
CA ASN A 104 -12.10 -9.95 1.68
C ASN A 104 -11.10 -10.22 0.55
N LYS A 105 -10.86 -11.50 0.23
CA LYS A 105 -10.11 -11.87 -0.98
C LYS A 105 -10.94 -11.47 -2.21
N SER A 106 -10.28 -11.16 -3.33
CA SER A 106 -10.93 -10.81 -4.59
C SER A 106 -10.23 -11.46 -5.80
N ASN A 107 -10.79 -11.27 -6.99
CA ASN A 107 -10.22 -11.74 -8.26
C ASN A 107 -9.35 -10.68 -8.93
N SER A 108 -8.58 -11.10 -9.93
CA SER A 108 -7.62 -10.25 -10.59
C SER A 108 -8.27 -9.03 -11.25
N GLY A 109 -7.66 -7.86 -11.06
CA GLY A 109 -8.19 -6.61 -11.59
C GLY A 109 -9.40 -6.04 -10.85
N TYR A 110 -9.96 -6.69 -9.83
CA TYR A 110 -11.10 -6.17 -9.08
C TYR A 110 -10.63 -5.26 -7.93
N VAL A 111 -11.27 -4.10 -7.82
CA VAL A 111 -10.96 -3.05 -6.84
C VAL A 111 -12.15 -2.90 -5.92
N GLY A 112 -12.02 -3.21 -4.62
CA GLY A 112 -13.10 -3.01 -3.63
C GLY A 112 -14.37 -3.84 -3.89
N ILE A 113 -14.27 -4.92 -4.67
CA ILE A 113 -15.37 -5.79 -5.10
C ILE A 113 -15.11 -7.23 -4.63
N LEU A 114 -16.17 -7.95 -4.22
CA LEU A 114 -16.12 -9.38 -3.92
C LEU A 114 -15.89 -10.25 -5.17
N PRO A 115 -15.29 -11.44 -5.01
CA PRO A 115 -14.92 -12.26 -6.14
C PRO A 115 -16.15 -12.83 -6.87
N SER A 116 -16.04 -13.03 -8.18
CA SER A 116 -16.96 -13.83 -8.99
C SER A 116 -16.64 -15.33 -8.90
N ILE A 117 -15.38 -15.70 -8.68
CA ILE A 117 -14.91 -17.08 -8.54
C ILE A 117 -14.00 -17.24 -7.33
N VAL A 118 -14.05 -18.40 -6.68
CA VAL A 118 -13.14 -18.77 -5.58
C VAL A 118 -12.59 -20.17 -5.88
N SER A 119 -11.30 -20.26 -6.17
CA SER A 119 -10.59 -21.52 -6.45
C SER A 119 -9.37 -21.74 -5.56
N SER A 120 -8.89 -20.71 -4.86
CA SER A 120 -7.75 -20.84 -3.94
C SER A 120 -8.10 -21.76 -2.75
N PRO A 121 -7.20 -22.67 -2.35
CA PRO A 121 -7.46 -23.63 -1.28
C PRO A 121 -7.80 -22.98 0.06
N GLY A 122 -8.74 -23.59 0.80
CA GLY A 122 -9.13 -23.16 2.14
C GLY A 122 -10.02 -21.92 2.21
N LEU A 123 -10.38 -21.32 1.06
CA LEU A 123 -11.37 -20.25 1.01
C LEU A 123 -12.79 -20.82 0.94
N LYS A 124 -13.73 -20.14 1.60
CA LYS A 124 -15.15 -20.46 1.48
C LYS A 124 -15.65 -20.00 0.11
N PRO A 125 -16.53 -20.77 -0.56
CA PRO A 125 -17.20 -20.30 -1.77
C PRO A 125 -17.95 -18.99 -1.49
N ILE A 126 -17.96 -18.11 -2.49
CA ILE A 126 -18.78 -16.90 -2.47
C ILE A 126 -20.25 -17.28 -2.72
N LYS A 127 -21.19 -16.62 -2.03
CA LYS A 127 -22.62 -16.79 -2.30
C LYS A 127 -22.96 -16.12 -3.63
N GLU A 128 -23.91 -16.68 -4.38
CA GLU A 128 -24.30 -16.15 -5.69
C GLU A 128 -24.81 -14.71 -5.62
N GLU A 129 -25.54 -14.36 -4.55
CA GLU A 129 -26.04 -13.00 -4.33
C GLU A 129 -24.95 -11.97 -4.02
N ASP A 130 -23.80 -12.41 -3.52
CA ASP A 130 -22.67 -11.56 -3.11
C ASP A 130 -21.57 -11.47 -4.18
N LYS A 131 -21.65 -12.25 -5.26
CA LYS A 131 -20.69 -12.16 -6.37
C LYS A 131 -20.67 -10.76 -6.94
N LEU A 132 -19.45 -10.23 -7.10
CA LEU A 132 -19.21 -8.88 -7.63
C LEU A 132 -19.85 -7.76 -6.80
N ARG A 133 -20.25 -8.02 -5.56
CA ARG A 133 -20.79 -6.97 -4.69
C ARG A 133 -19.66 -6.05 -4.19
N PRO A 134 -19.84 -4.72 -4.21
CA PRO A 134 -18.92 -3.80 -3.53
C PRO A 134 -18.94 -3.98 -2.02
N VAL A 135 -17.76 -3.88 -1.42
CA VAL A 135 -17.53 -4.03 0.02
C VAL A 135 -16.76 -2.85 0.58
N ALA A 136 -17.11 -2.44 1.79
CA ALA A 136 -16.49 -1.28 2.42
C ALA A 136 -15.01 -1.50 2.68
N ASN A 137 -14.24 -0.45 2.40
CA ASN A 137 -12.84 -0.37 2.79
C ASN A 137 -12.67 0.34 4.14
N VAL A 138 -11.48 0.20 4.73
CA VAL A 138 -11.16 0.81 6.03
C VAL A 138 -11.17 2.35 6.01
N LEU A 139 -10.93 2.99 4.86
CA LEU A 139 -11.00 4.45 4.74
C LEU A 139 -12.44 4.93 4.92
N GLU A 140 -13.38 4.30 4.23
CA GLU A 140 -14.82 4.57 4.36
C GLU A 140 -15.31 4.33 5.79
N GLY A 141 -14.87 3.22 6.40
CA GLY A 141 -15.15 2.92 7.80
C GLY A 141 -14.61 4.00 8.74
N ALA A 142 -13.36 4.45 8.55
CA ALA A 142 -12.74 5.49 9.36
C ALA A 142 -13.49 6.82 9.24
N LYS A 143 -13.83 7.24 8.02
CA LYS A 143 -14.59 8.47 7.78
C LYS A 143 -15.92 8.50 8.53
N ARG A 144 -16.62 7.35 8.61
CA ARG A 144 -17.89 7.23 9.36
C ARG A 144 -17.75 7.34 10.87
N THR A 145 -16.53 7.21 11.39
CA THR A 145 -16.23 7.46 12.80
C THR A 145 -15.86 8.91 13.10
N GLY A 146 -15.95 9.80 12.10
CA GLY A 146 -15.60 11.22 12.23
C GLY A 146 -14.11 11.51 11.98
N ARG A 147 -13.30 10.49 11.70
CA ARG A 147 -11.86 10.64 11.46
C ARG A 147 -11.58 11.25 10.10
N ALA A 148 -10.51 12.05 10.03
CA ALA A 148 -9.96 12.51 8.77
C ALA A 148 -9.32 11.34 7.98
N THR A 149 -9.24 11.48 6.67
CA THR A 149 -8.77 10.41 5.78
C THR A 149 -7.79 10.91 4.73
N GLY A 150 -6.79 10.09 4.40
CA GLY A 150 -5.88 10.43 3.31
C GLY A 150 -5.27 9.25 2.57
N ILE A 151 -4.84 9.54 1.34
CA ILE A 151 -4.19 8.62 0.40
C ILE A 151 -2.97 9.32 -0.20
N VAL A 152 -1.85 8.65 -0.15
CA VAL A 152 -0.58 9.08 -0.75
C VAL A 152 -0.04 7.97 -1.63
N ALA A 153 0.40 8.27 -2.84
CA ALA A 153 1.06 7.29 -3.72
C ALA A 153 2.09 7.96 -4.63
N THR A 154 3.13 7.22 -5.00
CA THR A 154 4.10 7.66 -6.02
C THR A 154 3.61 7.39 -7.46
N ALA A 155 2.65 6.50 -7.65
CA ALA A 155 1.95 6.32 -8.93
C ALA A 155 0.74 7.26 -9.05
N GLU A 156 -0.08 7.04 -10.08
CA GLU A 156 -1.41 7.61 -10.19
C GLU A 156 -2.27 7.20 -8.98
N ILE A 157 -3.01 8.14 -8.40
CA ILE A 157 -3.95 7.83 -7.30
C ILE A 157 -5.02 6.82 -7.74
N GLN A 158 -5.30 6.73 -9.04
CA GLN A 158 -6.24 5.78 -9.63
C GLN A 158 -5.65 4.36 -9.81
N HIS A 159 -4.34 4.20 -9.58
CA HIS A 159 -3.71 2.90 -9.67
C HIS A 159 -4.31 1.93 -8.64
N ALA A 160 -4.16 0.63 -8.87
CA ALA A 160 -4.99 -0.37 -8.20
C ALA A 160 -4.86 -0.40 -6.68
N THR A 161 -3.66 -0.17 -6.16
CA THR A 161 -3.39 -0.21 -4.72
C THR A 161 -4.10 0.93 -3.98
N PRO A 162 -3.89 2.23 -4.31
CA PRO A 162 -4.68 3.31 -3.72
C PRO A 162 -6.18 3.19 -4.04
N ALA A 163 -6.55 2.71 -5.23
CA ALA A 163 -7.95 2.49 -5.60
C ALA A 163 -8.62 1.43 -4.69
N GLY A 164 -7.92 0.38 -4.27
CA GLY A 164 -8.47 -0.64 -3.37
C GLY A 164 -8.90 -0.08 -2.00
N PHE A 165 -8.32 1.04 -1.59
CA PHE A 165 -8.66 1.78 -0.37
C PHE A 165 -9.67 2.92 -0.60
N SER A 166 -10.14 3.16 -1.83
CA SER A 166 -10.93 4.37 -2.14
C SER A 166 -12.03 4.22 -3.18
N ALA A 167 -12.09 3.12 -3.93
CA ALA A 167 -13.00 2.95 -5.05
C ALA A 167 -13.47 1.51 -5.19
N HIS A 168 -14.45 1.32 -6.07
CA HIS A 168 -15.12 0.06 -6.33
C HIS A 168 -15.35 -0.12 -7.83
N HIS A 169 -14.68 -1.11 -8.44
CA HIS A 169 -14.90 -1.47 -9.83
C HIS A 169 -14.37 -2.88 -10.15
N ILE A 170 -15.01 -3.59 -11.08
CA ILE A 170 -14.58 -4.92 -11.57
C ILE A 170 -13.35 -4.87 -12.51
N ASN A 171 -12.76 -3.69 -12.70
CA ASN A 171 -11.66 -3.49 -13.65
C ASN A 171 -10.80 -2.30 -13.22
N ARG A 172 -9.61 -2.60 -12.70
CA ARG A 172 -8.57 -1.64 -12.27
C ARG A 172 -8.14 -0.65 -13.34
N LYS A 173 -8.41 -0.92 -14.63
CA LYS A 173 -8.04 -0.03 -15.75
C LYS A 173 -9.04 1.10 -16.00
N ARG A 174 -10.19 1.12 -15.32
CA ARG A 174 -11.18 2.20 -15.44
C ARG A 174 -10.80 3.41 -14.59
N PHE A 175 -9.67 4.04 -14.94
CA PHE A 175 -9.16 5.23 -14.24
C PHE A 175 -10.13 6.40 -14.29
N ASP A 176 -10.94 6.50 -15.35
CA ASP A 176 -12.04 7.46 -15.46
C ASP A 176 -13.06 7.29 -14.32
N VAL A 177 -13.56 6.06 -14.13
CA VAL A 177 -14.52 5.73 -13.06
C VAL A 177 -13.89 5.85 -11.68
N ILE A 178 -12.67 5.32 -11.51
CA ILE A 178 -11.97 5.34 -10.23
C ILE A 178 -11.67 6.77 -9.78
N ALA A 179 -11.20 7.64 -10.68
CA ALA A 179 -10.96 9.04 -10.37
C ALA A 179 -12.24 9.77 -9.94
N GLU A 180 -13.36 9.50 -10.62
CA GLU A 180 -14.66 10.08 -10.27
C GLU A 180 -15.04 9.70 -8.84
N GLN A 181 -15.01 8.40 -8.53
CA GLN A 181 -15.31 7.91 -7.19
C GLN A 181 -14.39 8.56 -6.14
N GLN A 182 -13.08 8.62 -6.39
CA GLN A 182 -12.12 9.21 -5.46
C GLN A 182 -12.41 10.69 -5.16
N VAL A 183 -12.82 11.47 -6.17
CA VAL A 183 -13.20 12.88 -5.99
C VAL A 183 -14.49 13.00 -5.18
N TYR A 184 -15.48 12.15 -5.43
CA TYR A 184 -16.77 12.19 -4.72
C TYR A 184 -16.75 11.47 -3.35
N GLN A 185 -15.71 10.69 -3.02
CA GLN A 185 -15.53 10.07 -1.69
C GLN A 185 -15.13 11.06 -0.60
N ASN A 186 -14.85 12.32 -0.93
CA ASN A 186 -14.43 13.40 -0.01
C ASN A 186 -13.31 12.99 0.95
N ILE A 187 -12.22 12.47 0.39
CA ILE A 187 -10.99 12.17 1.14
C ILE A 187 -10.30 13.50 1.47
N ASP A 188 -9.84 13.73 2.70
CA ASP A 188 -9.32 15.04 3.09
C ASP A 188 -7.96 15.37 2.44
N VAL A 189 -7.07 14.38 2.34
CA VAL A 189 -5.75 14.56 1.72
C VAL A 189 -5.51 13.49 0.66
N VAL A 190 -5.29 13.91 -0.58
CA VAL A 190 -4.97 13.02 -1.72
C VAL A 190 -3.70 13.53 -2.38
N LEU A 191 -2.61 12.77 -2.38
CA LEU A 191 -1.30 13.23 -2.88
C LEU A 191 -0.65 12.17 -3.78
N GLY A 192 -0.49 12.47 -5.08
CA GLY A 192 0.20 11.57 -6.00
C GLY A 192 0.23 12.08 -7.44
N GLY A 193 0.34 11.14 -8.37
CA GLY A 193 0.25 11.40 -9.80
C GLY A 193 -1.17 11.29 -10.36
N GLY A 194 -1.29 11.17 -11.69
CA GLY A 194 -2.54 10.82 -12.35
C GLY A 194 -3.45 11.98 -12.73
N LYS A 195 -2.88 13.18 -12.98
CA LYS A 195 -3.65 14.35 -13.43
C LYS A 195 -4.48 14.05 -14.68
N GLU A 196 -3.97 13.22 -15.61
CA GLU A 196 -4.69 12.91 -16.85
C GLU A 196 -6.11 12.38 -16.58
N ALA A 197 -6.29 11.52 -15.57
CA ALA A 197 -7.59 10.93 -15.25
C ALA A 197 -8.62 11.93 -14.70
N LEU A 198 -8.19 13.14 -14.33
CA LEU A 198 -9.04 14.23 -13.84
C LEU A 198 -9.48 15.20 -14.95
N LEU A 199 -8.82 15.16 -16.11
CA LEU A 199 -9.06 16.11 -17.19
C LEU A 199 -10.19 15.65 -18.11
N PRO A 200 -11.11 16.54 -18.52
CA PRO A 200 -12.29 16.17 -19.29
C PRO A 200 -11.93 15.52 -20.64
N ILE A 201 -10.85 15.96 -21.28
CA ILE A 201 -10.38 15.44 -22.56
C ILE A 201 -9.86 13.99 -22.52
N LYS A 202 -9.58 13.45 -21.34
CA LYS A 202 -9.08 12.07 -21.14
C LYS A 202 -10.17 11.15 -20.58
N ARG A 203 -11.33 11.70 -20.24
CA ARG A 203 -12.44 10.98 -19.62
C ARG A 203 -13.57 10.78 -20.61
N LYS A 204 -14.27 9.66 -20.48
CA LYS A 204 -15.39 9.32 -21.37
C LYS A 204 -16.66 10.13 -21.07
N ASP A 205 -16.86 10.49 -19.81
CA ASP A 205 -17.94 11.36 -19.34
C ASP A 205 -17.69 12.86 -19.61
N ALA A 206 -16.49 13.22 -20.05
CA ALA A 206 -16.04 14.61 -20.26
C ALA A 206 -16.18 15.54 -19.03
N GLU A 207 -16.28 15.01 -17.81
CA GLU A 207 -16.35 15.81 -16.59
C GLU A 207 -14.98 16.41 -16.24
N ASP A 208 -14.96 17.69 -15.87
CA ASP A 208 -13.76 18.34 -15.34
C ASP A 208 -13.68 18.12 -13.83
N LEU A 209 -13.00 17.05 -13.42
CA LEU A 209 -12.86 16.71 -12.01
C LEU A 209 -11.94 17.68 -11.26
N VAL A 210 -11.01 18.36 -11.94
CA VAL A 210 -10.19 19.40 -11.30
C VAL A 210 -11.09 20.53 -10.82
N LYS A 211 -12.06 20.94 -11.65
CA LYS A 211 -13.05 21.91 -11.25
C LYS A 211 -13.92 21.41 -10.08
N VAL A 212 -14.38 20.16 -10.12
CA VAL A 212 -15.16 19.57 -9.01
C VAL A 212 -14.37 19.57 -7.70
N ILE A 213 -13.08 19.23 -7.75
CA ILE A 213 -12.17 19.27 -6.59
C ILE A 213 -12.09 20.70 -6.03
N GLN A 214 -11.89 21.70 -6.88
CA GLN A 214 -11.85 23.11 -6.47
C GLN A 214 -13.18 23.58 -5.87
N ASP A 215 -14.30 23.25 -6.51
CA ASP A 215 -15.65 23.59 -6.04
C ASP A 215 -15.97 22.92 -4.69
N LYS A 216 -15.38 21.74 -4.41
CA LYS A 216 -15.43 21.05 -3.10
C LYS A 216 -14.47 21.64 -2.05
N GLY A 217 -13.81 22.76 -2.35
CA GLY A 217 -12.99 23.53 -1.41
C GLY A 217 -11.61 22.95 -1.12
N TYR A 218 -11.09 22.11 -2.01
CA TYR A 218 -9.71 21.61 -1.90
C TYR A 218 -8.71 22.66 -2.38
N ASP A 219 -7.55 22.68 -1.73
CA ASP A 219 -6.36 23.29 -2.30
C ASP A 219 -5.76 22.32 -3.32
N PHE A 220 -5.87 22.66 -4.60
CA PHE A 220 -5.34 21.84 -5.69
C PHE A 220 -3.89 22.26 -5.98
N VAL A 221 -2.93 21.41 -5.61
CA VAL A 221 -1.49 21.71 -5.68
C VAL A 221 -0.78 20.79 -6.68
N GLU A 222 0.17 21.33 -7.43
CA GLU A 222 0.85 20.59 -8.51
C GLU A 222 2.37 20.53 -8.34
N THR A 223 2.92 21.17 -7.31
CA THR A 223 4.36 21.18 -7.05
C THR A 223 4.66 20.93 -5.58
N LYS A 224 5.89 20.47 -5.32
CA LYS A 224 6.48 20.32 -3.99
C LYS A 224 6.31 21.58 -3.15
N ASP A 225 6.67 22.74 -3.71
CA ASP A 225 6.60 24.01 -2.98
C ASP A 225 5.16 24.40 -2.65
N ALA A 226 4.21 24.21 -3.58
CA ALA A 226 2.79 24.47 -3.32
C ALA A 226 2.25 23.54 -2.21
N LEU A 227 2.60 22.25 -2.27
CA LEU A 227 2.23 21.26 -1.25
C LEU A 227 2.75 21.67 0.14
N LEU A 228 4.04 21.96 0.25
CA LEU A 228 4.67 22.27 1.53
C LEU A 228 4.09 23.55 2.13
N ASN A 229 3.78 24.56 1.30
CA ASN A 229 3.22 25.84 1.74
C ASN A 229 1.71 25.81 2.02
N SER A 230 0.97 24.79 1.55
CA SER A 230 -0.47 24.71 1.77
C SER A 230 -0.82 24.69 3.27
N LYS A 231 -1.82 25.47 3.66
CA LYS A 231 -2.39 25.45 5.03
C LYS A 231 -3.82 24.92 5.06
N SER A 232 -4.30 24.43 3.91
CA SER A 232 -5.66 23.90 3.80
C SER A 232 -5.83 22.65 4.65
N LYS A 233 -7.07 22.40 5.08
CA LYS A 233 -7.47 21.13 5.70
C LYS A 233 -7.79 20.06 4.65
N LYS A 234 -8.09 20.48 3.42
CA LYS A 234 -8.39 19.62 2.28
C LYS A 234 -7.40 19.89 1.15
N ILE A 235 -6.57 18.91 0.83
CA ILE A 235 -5.48 19.06 -0.16
C ILE A 235 -5.62 17.98 -1.21
N TRP A 236 -5.59 18.40 -2.48
CA TRP A 236 -5.47 17.49 -3.62
C TRP A 236 -4.19 17.81 -4.38
N GLY A 237 -3.18 16.97 -4.19
CA GLY A 237 -1.89 17.05 -4.86
C GLY A 237 -1.84 16.16 -6.09
N SER A 238 -1.61 16.77 -7.25
CA SER A 238 -1.45 16.08 -8.53
C SER A 238 -0.15 16.54 -9.21
N PHE A 239 0.93 15.82 -8.95
CA PHE A 239 2.31 16.27 -9.24
C PHE A 239 2.87 15.80 -10.58
N SER A 240 2.09 15.00 -11.32
CA SER A 240 2.45 14.45 -12.63
C SER A 240 1.19 14.10 -13.40
N GLN A 241 1.29 14.08 -14.74
CA GLN A 241 0.23 13.58 -15.62
C GLN A 241 -0.11 12.11 -15.31
N ASN A 242 0.94 11.31 -15.08
CA ASN A 242 0.90 9.88 -14.77
C ASN A 242 1.58 9.67 -13.41
N ALA A 243 2.34 8.59 -13.21
CA ALA A 243 3.19 8.42 -12.04
C ALA A 243 4.29 9.50 -11.89
N LEU A 244 4.79 9.63 -10.66
CA LEU A 244 5.97 10.44 -10.35
C LEU A 244 7.25 9.75 -10.87
N ALA A 245 8.34 10.50 -10.92
CA ALA A 245 9.67 9.96 -11.21
C ALA A 245 10.12 8.95 -10.12
N PHE A 246 10.99 8.01 -10.49
CA PHE A 246 11.75 7.22 -9.50
C PHE A 246 12.55 8.15 -8.59
N ASP A 247 12.72 7.78 -7.33
CA ASP A 247 13.28 8.69 -6.33
C ASP A 247 14.72 9.12 -6.64
N MET A 248 15.56 8.17 -7.08
CA MET A 248 16.94 8.42 -7.52
C MET A 248 17.03 9.40 -8.70
N ASP A 249 16.04 9.37 -9.60
CA ASP A 249 16.06 10.21 -10.81
C ASP A 249 15.42 11.59 -10.58
N ARG A 250 14.54 11.70 -9.57
CA ARG A 250 13.64 12.84 -9.34
C ARG A 250 14.34 14.18 -9.36
N GLU A 251 15.42 14.35 -8.61
CA GLU A 251 16.11 15.64 -8.54
C GLU A 251 16.66 16.10 -9.91
N ALA A 252 17.08 15.15 -10.75
CA ALA A 252 17.67 15.45 -12.05
C ALA A 252 16.64 15.62 -13.17
N THR A 253 15.42 15.07 -13.01
CA THR A 253 14.41 15.06 -14.07
C THR A 253 13.14 15.84 -13.74
N ASN A 254 12.76 15.86 -12.47
CA ASN A 254 11.49 16.38 -11.95
C ASN A 254 11.64 16.98 -10.54
N PRO A 255 12.54 17.97 -10.33
CA PRO A 255 12.82 18.54 -9.00
C PRO A 255 11.60 19.22 -8.37
N GLU A 256 10.58 19.56 -9.16
CA GLU A 256 9.30 20.10 -8.72
C GLU A 256 8.39 19.07 -8.05
N GLN A 257 8.63 17.77 -8.23
CA GLN A 257 7.83 16.72 -7.59
C GLN A 257 8.26 16.52 -6.13
N PRO A 258 7.31 16.34 -5.19
CA PRO A 258 7.65 15.97 -3.83
C PRO A 258 8.12 14.51 -3.75
N THR A 259 8.92 14.22 -2.74
CA THR A 259 9.29 12.84 -2.37
C THR A 259 8.15 12.16 -1.61
N LEU A 260 8.17 10.83 -1.53
CA LEU A 260 7.17 10.07 -0.75
C LEU A 260 7.18 10.45 0.74
N SER A 261 8.37 10.68 1.32
CA SER A 261 8.49 11.13 2.72
C SER A 261 7.86 12.51 2.92
N GLN A 262 8.12 13.47 2.02
CA GLN A 262 7.50 14.80 2.08
C GLN A 262 5.97 14.76 1.96
N MET A 263 5.43 13.93 1.06
CA MET A 263 3.99 13.74 0.95
C MET A 263 3.40 13.09 2.21
N THR A 264 4.09 12.09 2.76
CA THR A 264 3.68 11.39 3.99
C THR A 264 3.66 12.34 5.18
N GLU A 265 4.75 13.07 5.41
CA GLU A 265 4.87 14.08 6.46
C GLU A 265 3.74 15.11 6.34
N LYS A 266 3.52 15.65 5.13
CA LYS A 266 2.48 16.66 4.91
C LYS A 266 1.07 16.12 5.18
N ALA A 267 0.79 14.89 4.77
CA ALA A 267 -0.48 14.23 5.05
C ALA A 267 -0.69 14.08 6.56
N ILE A 268 0.30 13.56 7.28
CA ILE A 268 0.25 13.41 8.75
C ILE A 268 0.03 14.77 9.43
N GLN A 269 0.80 15.80 9.06
CA GLN A 269 0.66 17.16 9.60
C GLN A 269 -0.74 17.76 9.38
N THR A 270 -1.39 17.41 8.27
CA THR A 270 -2.72 17.94 7.93
C THR A 270 -3.81 17.18 8.66
N LEU A 271 -3.76 15.84 8.61
CA LEU A 271 -4.78 14.94 9.15
C LEU A 271 -4.76 14.85 10.68
N SER A 272 -3.58 14.93 11.30
CA SER A 272 -3.41 14.87 12.77
C SER A 272 -4.10 16.01 13.53
N LYS A 273 -4.52 17.07 12.83
CA LYS A 273 -5.32 18.17 13.38
C LYS A 273 -6.74 17.74 13.73
N ASP A 274 -7.21 16.61 13.22
CA ASP A 274 -8.52 16.08 13.55
C ASP A 274 -8.56 15.54 14.99
N LYS A 275 -9.57 15.97 15.75
CA LYS A 275 -9.73 15.59 17.16
C LYS A 275 -10.15 14.13 17.32
N ASP A 276 -10.79 13.54 16.32
CA ASP A 276 -11.27 12.15 16.33
C ASP A 276 -10.19 11.19 15.79
N GLY A 277 -9.16 11.74 15.13
CA GLY A 277 -8.00 11.01 14.60
C GLY A 277 -8.03 10.88 13.10
N PHE A 278 -7.17 10.03 12.55
CA PHE A 278 -7.12 9.84 11.11
C PHE A 278 -6.81 8.42 10.65
N PHE A 279 -7.23 8.11 9.43
CA PHE A 279 -6.74 7.01 8.63
C PHE A 279 -5.87 7.54 7.49
N LEU A 280 -4.67 6.96 7.31
CA LEU A 280 -3.79 7.32 6.20
C LEU A 280 -3.30 6.06 5.50
N PHE A 281 -3.51 6.00 4.20
CA PHE A 281 -2.86 5.05 3.30
C PHE A 281 -1.68 5.72 2.58
N VAL A 282 -0.53 5.04 2.51
CA VAL A 282 0.66 5.50 1.80
C VAL A 282 1.21 4.37 0.93
N GLU A 283 1.55 4.66 -0.32
CA GLU A 283 2.14 3.69 -1.25
C GLU A 283 3.49 4.16 -1.81
N GLY A 284 4.51 3.30 -1.67
CA GLY A 284 5.67 3.30 -2.54
C GLY A 284 5.42 2.37 -3.71
N SER A 285 5.04 2.93 -4.85
CA SER A 285 4.43 2.19 -5.97
C SER A 285 5.46 1.65 -6.96
N LYS A 286 6.58 2.36 -7.18
CA LYS A 286 7.54 1.98 -8.23
C LYS A 286 8.57 0.88 -7.88
N PRO A 287 8.74 0.38 -6.64
CA PRO A 287 9.51 -0.85 -6.42
C PRO A 287 9.01 -2.00 -7.29
N ASP A 288 7.69 -2.16 -7.43
CA ASP A 288 7.04 -3.13 -8.30
C ASP A 288 7.40 -2.93 -9.79
N TRP A 289 7.37 -1.68 -10.27
CA TRP A 289 7.67 -1.38 -11.67
C TRP A 289 9.13 -1.65 -12.01
N ALA A 290 10.04 -1.30 -11.09
CA ALA A 290 11.43 -1.70 -11.19
C ALA A 290 11.59 -3.23 -11.15
N ALA A 291 10.77 -3.92 -10.36
CA ALA A 291 10.78 -5.37 -10.28
C ALA A 291 10.29 -6.05 -11.56
N HIS A 292 9.22 -5.57 -12.17
CA HIS A 292 8.79 -6.00 -13.49
C HIS A 292 9.89 -5.81 -14.55
N ALA A 293 10.64 -4.70 -14.45
CA ALA A 293 11.77 -4.43 -15.33
C ALA A 293 13.03 -5.22 -14.94
N ASN A 294 13.07 -5.93 -13.81
CA ASN A 294 14.29 -6.52 -13.25
C ASN A 294 15.42 -5.50 -13.05
N ASP A 295 15.08 -4.25 -12.72
CA ASP A 295 16.03 -3.18 -12.45
C ASP A 295 16.42 -3.15 -10.95
N PRO A 296 17.59 -3.69 -10.56
CA PRO A 296 17.99 -3.69 -9.15
C PRO A 296 18.21 -2.28 -8.60
N ILE A 297 18.55 -1.29 -9.44
CA ILE A 297 18.78 0.09 -9.00
C ILE A 297 17.46 0.81 -8.76
N GLY A 298 16.49 0.63 -9.66
CA GLY A 298 15.12 1.12 -9.46
C GLY A 298 14.48 0.53 -8.19
N MET A 299 14.66 -0.78 -7.94
CA MET A 299 14.18 -1.41 -6.70
C MET A 299 14.84 -0.77 -5.47
N ILE A 300 16.17 -0.64 -5.45
CA ILE A 300 16.90 -0.04 -4.32
C ILE A 300 16.47 1.40 -4.09
N SER A 301 16.36 2.20 -5.15
CA SER A 301 15.92 3.60 -5.12
C SER A 301 14.62 3.74 -4.33
N ASP A 302 13.59 3.02 -4.77
CA ASP A 302 12.24 3.28 -4.27
C ASP A 302 11.91 2.47 -3.01
N VAL A 303 12.61 1.36 -2.74
CA VAL A 303 12.61 0.74 -1.41
C VAL A 303 13.21 1.69 -0.36
N LEU A 304 14.29 2.42 -0.68
CA LEU A 304 14.85 3.42 0.22
C LEU A 304 13.97 4.66 0.36
N ALA A 305 13.29 5.08 -0.71
CA ALA A 305 12.29 6.15 -0.65
C ALA A 305 11.11 5.77 0.26
N PHE A 306 10.63 4.53 0.16
CA PHE A 306 9.60 3.99 1.04
C PHE A 306 10.10 3.89 2.50
N ASP A 307 11.32 3.42 2.73
CA ASP A 307 11.93 3.36 4.07
C ASP A 307 12.02 4.75 4.74
N ASN A 308 12.34 5.80 3.96
CA ASN A 308 12.33 7.17 4.47
C ASN A 308 10.92 7.63 4.86
N ALA A 309 9.90 7.30 4.07
CA ALA A 309 8.51 7.60 4.43
C ALA A 309 8.03 6.82 5.67
N VAL A 310 8.46 5.56 5.82
CA VAL A 310 8.22 4.76 7.03
C VAL A 310 8.87 5.41 8.24
N ALA A 311 10.08 5.97 8.09
CA ALA A 311 10.75 6.69 9.18
C ALA A 311 9.91 7.88 9.68
N GLU A 312 9.35 8.69 8.78
CA GLU A 312 8.45 9.81 9.14
C GLU A 312 7.21 9.33 9.92
N ALA A 313 6.55 8.28 9.41
CA ALA A 313 5.36 7.73 10.05
C ALA A 313 5.68 7.08 11.41
N LEU A 314 6.82 6.40 11.51
CA LEU A 314 7.27 5.74 12.75
C LEU A 314 7.68 6.77 13.80
N GLU A 315 8.36 7.85 13.41
CA GLU A 315 8.68 8.95 14.30
C GLU A 315 7.42 9.59 14.87
N PHE A 316 6.44 9.91 14.01
CA PHE A 316 5.14 10.40 14.45
C PHE A 316 4.46 9.42 15.41
N ALA A 317 4.41 8.13 15.07
CA ALA A 317 3.73 7.13 15.90
C ALA A 317 4.39 6.95 17.28
N LYS A 318 5.73 7.04 17.35
CA LYS A 318 6.50 7.03 18.61
C LYS A 318 6.17 8.25 19.48
N GLN A 319 6.08 9.43 18.88
CA GLN A 319 5.80 10.69 19.59
C GLN A 319 4.34 10.76 20.07
N ASP A 320 3.38 10.34 19.24
CA ASP A 320 1.96 10.38 19.54
C ASP A 320 1.53 9.29 20.55
N GLY A 321 2.11 8.10 20.46
CA GLY A 321 1.83 6.97 21.36
C GLY A 321 0.41 6.36 21.23
N ASN A 322 -0.45 6.91 20.36
CA ASN A 322 -1.82 6.45 20.09
C ASN A 322 -2.04 6.11 18.62
N THR A 323 -0.97 5.79 17.89
CA THR A 323 -1.00 5.52 16.45
C THR A 323 -0.59 4.08 16.18
N MET A 324 -1.46 3.33 15.49
CA MET A 324 -1.09 2.06 14.87
C MET A 324 -0.44 2.34 13.53
N LEU A 325 0.75 1.81 13.32
CA LEU A 325 1.45 1.85 12.04
C LEU A 325 1.66 0.43 11.53
N VAL A 326 1.24 0.16 10.30
CA VAL A 326 1.47 -1.10 9.60
C VAL A 326 2.18 -0.79 8.29
N ALA A 327 3.26 -1.51 8.00
CA ALA A 327 3.88 -1.52 6.69
C ALA A 327 3.92 -2.96 6.15
N VAL A 328 3.67 -3.11 4.86
CA VAL A 328 3.57 -4.41 4.19
C VAL A 328 3.87 -4.24 2.71
N THR A 329 3.99 -5.34 1.99
CA THR A 329 3.93 -5.37 0.52
C THR A 329 2.72 -6.21 0.10
N ASP A 330 2.11 -5.86 -1.01
CA ASP A 330 0.92 -6.52 -1.52
C ASP A 330 1.23 -7.88 -2.17
N HIS A 331 2.44 -8.05 -2.73
CA HIS A 331 3.01 -9.32 -3.22
C HIS A 331 4.53 -9.26 -3.42
N GLY A 332 5.16 -10.41 -3.69
CA GLY A 332 6.52 -10.47 -4.23
C GLY A 332 6.55 -10.17 -5.74
N ASN A 333 7.73 -9.85 -6.29
CA ASN A 333 7.93 -9.66 -7.73
C ASN A 333 9.37 -10.00 -8.12
N SER A 334 9.61 -10.30 -9.40
CA SER A 334 10.88 -10.61 -10.07
C SER A 334 11.54 -11.94 -9.68
N GLY A 335 11.21 -12.46 -8.50
CA GLY A 335 11.94 -13.57 -7.90
C GLY A 335 13.43 -13.25 -7.71
N ILE A 336 13.72 -12.01 -7.32
CA ILE A 336 15.08 -11.51 -7.12
C ILE A 336 15.84 -12.35 -6.09
N SER A 337 17.10 -12.66 -6.42
CA SER A 337 18.06 -13.32 -5.54
C SER A 337 19.36 -12.54 -5.43
N ILE A 338 19.92 -12.49 -4.22
CA ILE A 338 21.30 -12.05 -3.99
C ILE A 338 22.20 -13.28 -4.16
N GLY A 339 22.84 -13.36 -5.32
CA GLY A 339 23.48 -14.58 -5.82
C GLY A 339 22.79 -15.08 -7.08
N ASN A 340 23.59 -15.53 -8.04
CA ASN A 340 23.14 -16.13 -9.28
C ASN A 340 24.10 -17.27 -9.69
N ALA A 341 24.03 -17.73 -10.94
CA ALA A 341 24.89 -18.80 -11.44
C ALA A 341 26.39 -18.54 -11.25
N ASN A 342 26.85 -17.27 -11.30
CA ASN A 342 28.25 -16.88 -11.09
C ASN A 342 28.75 -17.22 -9.69
N THR A 343 27.85 -17.23 -8.71
CA THR A 343 28.14 -17.53 -7.30
C THR A 343 27.81 -18.97 -6.92
N THR A 344 27.49 -19.86 -7.87
CA THR A 344 27.23 -21.29 -7.62
C THR A 344 28.34 -21.93 -6.78
N LYS A 345 29.59 -21.51 -7.03
CA LYS A 345 30.75 -21.84 -6.20
C LYS A 345 31.27 -20.55 -5.57
N GLY A 346 31.71 -20.62 -4.32
CA GLY A 346 32.31 -19.48 -3.61
C GLY A 346 31.32 -18.48 -2.99
N TYR A 347 30.00 -18.73 -3.05
CA TYR A 347 28.98 -17.85 -2.43
C TYR A 347 29.27 -17.47 -0.97
N ASN A 348 29.91 -18.36 -0.21
CA ASN A 348 30.23 -18.18 1.20
C ASN A 348 31.46 -17.28 1.47
N ILE A 349 32.23 -16.95 0.43
CA ILE A 349 33.43 -16.08 0.53
C ILE A 349 33.38 -14.88 -0.43
N THR A 350 32.42 -14.84 -1.37
CA THR A 350 32.19 -13.66 -2.22
C THR A 350 31.88 -12.45 -1.33
N PRO A 351 32.69 -11.39 -1.37
CA PRO A 351 32.50 -10.25 -0.48
C PRO A 351 31.25 -9.46 -0.87
N VAL A 352 30.62 -8.78 0.10
CA VAL A 352 29.45 -7.90 -0.14
C VAL A 352 29.72 -6.87 -1.25
N SER A 353 30.96 -6.38 -1.36
CA SER A 353 31.38 -5.45 -2.40
C SER A 353 31.24 -5.99 -3.82
N ALA A 354 31.26 -7.31 -4.03
CA ALA A 354 31.01 -7.91 -5.34
C ALA A 354 29.53 -7.84 -5.77
N TYR A 355 28.61 -7.64 -4.83
CA TYR A 355 27.20 -7.43 -5.10
C TYR A 355 26.87 -5.93 -5.20
N ILE A 356 27.36 -5.16 -4.24
CA ILE A 356 26.97 -3.75 -4.08
C ILE A 356 27.85 -2.79 -4.88
N GLY A 357 29.14 -3.11 -5.08
CA GLY A 357 30.10 -2.25 -5.76
C GLY A 357 29.66 -1.85 -7.17
N PRO A 358 29.23 -2.78 -8.04
CA PRO A 358 28.71 -2.45 -9.37
C PRO A 358 27.47 -1.57 -9.31
N LEU A 359 26.54 -1.86 -8.39
CA LEU A 359 25.29 -1.11 -8.23
C LEU A 359 25.54 0.33 -7.75
N LYS A 360 26.57 0.56 -6.93
CA LYS A 360 26.95 1.89 -6.44
C LYS A 360 27.46 2.84 -7.52
N LYS A 361 27.76 2.34 -8.72
CA LYS A 361 28.21 3.16 -9.84
C LYS A 361 27.07 3.81 -10.61
N SER A 362 25.86 3.29 -10.47
CA SER A 362 24.67 3.80 -11.15
C SER A 362 24.32 5.19 -10.62
N LYS A 363 24.01 6.10 -11.55
CA LYS A 363 23.60 7.48 -11.26
C LYS A 363 22.11 7.71 -11.50
N MET A 364 21.49 6.80 -12.26
CA MET A 364 20.08 6.81 -12.61
C MET A 364 19.55 5.39 -12.55
N THR A 365 18.24 5.26 -12.37
CA THR A 365 17.53 3.99 -12.62
C THR A 365 17.56 3.65 -14.11
N LEU A 366 17.06 2.48 -14.49
CA LEU A 366 16.96 2.09 -15.88
C LEU A 366 16.05 3.04 -16.67
N GLU A 367 14.92 3.44 -16.07
CA GLU A 367 13.98 4.41 -16.67
C GLU A 367 14.67 5.76 -16.90
N GLY A 368 15.30 6.32 -15.85
CA GLY A 368 16.03 7.59 -15.94
C GLY A 368 17.12 7.58 -17.00
N ALA A 369 17.93 6.52 -17.04
CA ALA A 369 19.02 6.39 -18.00
C ALA A 369 18.49 6.23 -19.44
N THR A 370 17.55 5.31 -19.67
CA THR A 370 17.06 5.00 -21.03
C THR A 370 16.21 6.14 -21.63
N ASN A 371 15.59 6.97 -20.81
CA ASN A 371 14.93 8.20 -21.26
C ASN A 371 15.90 9.21 -21.90
N LYS A 372 17.21 9.11 -21.66
CA LYS A 372 18.24 9.93 -22.32
C LYS A 372 18.68 9.36 -23.68
N LEU A 373 18.20 8.19 -24.11
CA LEU A 373 18.55 7.62 -25.42
C LEU A 373 18.11 8.52 -26.56
N LYS A 374 19.01 8.76 -27.52
CA LYS A 374 18.68 9.35 -28.81
C LYS A 374 17.91 8.35 -29.67
N SER A 375 17.14 8.85 -30.64
CA SER A 375 16.40 8.00 -31.59
C SER A 375 17.31 7.11 -32.43
N ASP A 376 18.52 7.59 -32.74
CA ASP A 376 19.55 6.88 -33.51
C ASP A 376 20.47 5.97 -32.67
N LEU A 377 20.24 5.91 -31.35
CA LEU A 377 21.05 5.15 -30.37
C LEU A 377 22.54 5.52 -30.33
N SER A 378 22.95 6.65 -30.93
CA SER A 378 24.35 7.08 -31.00
C SER A 378 25.01 7.31 -29.64
N ASN A 379 24.21 7.50 -28.59
CA ASN A 379 24.65 7.73 -27.21
C ASN A 379 24.44 6.54 -26.28
N VAL A 380 24.27 5.32 -26.80
CA VAL A 380 23.96 4.13 -25.99
C VAL A 380 25.04 3.81 -24.95
N GLU A 381 26.33 4.05 -25.25
CA GLU A 381 27.42 3.86 -24.28
C GLU A 381 27.36 4.89 -23.13
N ASP A 382 26.97 6.14 -23.42
CA ASP A 382 26.77 7.17 -22.39
C ASP A 382 25.60 6.83 -21.47
N VAL A 383 24.52 6.29 -22.05
CA VAL A 383 23.35 5.80 -21.30
C VAL A 383 23.73 4.60 -20.42
N ALA A 384 24.50 3.65 -20.95
CA ALA A 384 25.00 2.52 -20.16
C ALA A 384 25.83 3.01 -18.95
N LYS A 385 26.67 4.03 -19.15
CA LYS A 385 27.45 4.66 -18.08
C LYS A 385 26.57 5.32 -17.01
N LEU A 386 25.46 5.98 -17.38
CA LEU A 386 24.50 6.52 -16.40
C LEU A 386 23.89 5.42 -15.52
N TYR A 387 23.67 4.24 -16.09
CA TYR A 387 23.16 3.07 -15.38
C TYR A 387 24.25 2.26 -14.64
N GLY A 388 25.48 2.78 -14.51
CA GLY A 388 26.56 2.15 -13.74
C GLY A 388 27.39 1.13 -14.52
N LEU A 389 27.15 0.99 -15.82
CA LEU A 389 27.98 0.19 -16.73
C LEU A 389 29.10 1.04 -17.32
N ASP A 390 29.94 1.61 -16.44
CA ASP A 390 31.19 2.21 -16.85
C ASP A 390 32.18 1.15 -17.35
N ASN A 391 33.15 1.58 -18.16
CA ASN A 391 34.26 0.74 -18.63
C ASN A 391 33.81 -0.60 -19.24
N LEU A 392 32.83 -0.55 -20.16
CA LEU A 392 32.37 -1.73 -20.90
C LEU A 392 33.54 -2.48 -21.53
N THR A 393 33.57 -3.80 -21.33
CA THR A 393 34.48 -4.70 -22.06
C THR A 393 34.14 -4.72 -23.55
N TYR A 394 35.02 -5.29 -24.38
CA TYR A 394 34.74 -5.42 -25.82
C TYR A 394 33.40 -6.15 -26.07
N ASP A 395 33.18 -7.29 -25.43
CA ASP A 395 31.96 -8.08 -25.58
C ASP A 395 30.71 -7.34 -25.10
N GLU A 396 30.82 -6.57 -24.01
CA GLU A 396 29.68 -5.77 -23.51
C GLU A 396 29.37 -4.60 -24.47
N LYS A 397 30.38 -3.97 -25.05
CA LYS A 397 30.18 -2.92 -26.07
C LYS A 397 29.47 -3.48 -27.30
N GLU A 398 29.91 -4.64 -27.79
CA GLU A 398 29.26 -5.30 -28.93
C GLU A 398 27.81 -5.65 -28.63
N ARG A 399 27.50 -6.15 -27.43
CA ARG A 399 26.11 -6.42 -27.00
C ARG A 399 25.25 -5.16 -26.98
N VAL A 400 25.76 -4.08 -26.40
CA VAL A 400 25.02 -2.80 -26.33
C VAL A 400 24.80 -2.20 -27.72
N LYS A 401 25.80 -2.27 -28.62
CA LYS A 401 25.71 -1.80 -30.01
C LYS A 401 24.82 -2.65 -30.91
N ALA A 402 24.54 -3.89 -30.53
CA ALA A 402 23.64 -4.76 -31.26
C ALA A 402 22.15 -4.35 -31.12
N ALA A 403 21.81 -3.45 -30.20
CA ALA A 403 20.47 -2.91 -30.05
C ALA A 403 20.02 -2.19 -31.34
N LYS A 404 18.82 -2.52 -31.84
CA LYS A 404 18.28 -1.95 -33.08
C LYS A 404 17.23 -0.87 -32.83
N LYS A 405 16.60 -0.92 -31.66
CA LYS A 405 15.60 0.04 -31.18
C LYS A 405 15.78 0.29 -29.69
N LYS A 406 15.22 1.41 -29.19
CA LYS A 406 15.34 1.81 -27.77
C LYS A 406 14.90 0.72 -26.79
N SER A 407 13.84 -0.02 -27.12
CA SER A 407 13.33 -1.08 -26.25
C SER A 407 14.24 -2.30 -26.12
N ASP A 408 15.23 -2.46 -27.01
CA ASP A 408 16.23 -3.53 -26.87
C ASP A 408 17.28 -3.18 -25.81
N VAL A 409 17.56 -1.88 -25.59
CA VAL A 409 18.65 -1.41 -24.73
C VAL A 409 18.42 -1.81 -23.28
N GLY A 410 17.21 -1.60 -22.76
CA GLY A 410 16.88 -1.87 -21.35
C GLY A 410 17.27 -3.28 -20.89
N PRO A 411 16.72 -4.34 -21.52
CA PRO A 411 17.05 -5.74 -21.19
C PRO A 411 18.55 -6.06 -21.25
N ILE A 412 19.29 -5.45 -22.19
CA ILE A 412 20.75 -5.62 -22.29
C ILE A 412 21.43 -5.01 -21.07
N LEU A 413 21.12 -3.75 -20.71
CA LEU A 413 21.74 -3.07 -19.57
C LEU A 413 21.45 -3.79 -18.25
N ILE A 414 20.20 -4.24 -18.04
CA ILE A 414 19.81 -5.04 -16.88
C ILE A 414 20.66 -6.29 -16.78
N THR A 415 20.75 -7.06 -17.86
CA THR A 415 21.50 -8.33 -17.90
C THR A 415 22.97 -8.10 -17.55
N LEU A 416 23.58 -7.05 -18.10
CA LEU A 416 24.97 -6.72 -17.83
C LEU A 416 25.19 -6.31 -16.37
N LEU A 417 24.35 -5.41 -15.84
CA LEU A 417 24.51 -4.91 -14.47
C LEU A 417 24.24 -6.00 -13.44
N ALA A 418 23.17 -6.77 -13.62
CA ALA A 418 22.82 -7.89 -12.74
C ALA A 418 23.93 -8.95 -12.72
N ASN A 419 24.53 -9.27 -13.87
CA ASN A 419 25.67 -10.19 -13.94
C ASN A 419 26.90 -9.65 -13.21
N ARG A 420 27.25 -8.37 -13.41
CA ARG A 420 28.36 -7.72 -12.69
C ARG A 420 28.13 -7.73 -11.18
N ALA A 421 26.88 -7.53 -10.75
CA ALA A 421 26.46 -7.48 -9.36
C ALA A 421 26.08 -8.84 -8.75
N ASN A 422 26.23 -9.95 -9.48
CA ASN A 422 25.82 -11.28 -9.03
C ASN A 422 24.35 -11.36 -8.54
N ILE A 423 23.45 -10.59 -9.15
CA ILE A 423 22.01 -10.60 -8.87
C ILE A 423 21.32 -11.51 -9.87
N GLY A 424 20.32 -12.27 -9.38
CA GLY A 424 19.49 -13.15 -10.20
C GLY A 424 18.02 -12.70 -10.18
N PHE A 425 17.31 -13.03 -11.25
CA PHE A 425 15.86 -12.85 -11.40
C PHE A 425 15.29 -14.11 -12.07
N THR A 426 14.12 -14.56 -11.64
CA THR A 426 13.48 -15.76 -12.20
C THR A 426 12.31 -15.43 -13.11
N THR A 427 11.76 -14.22 -13.00
CA THR A 427 10.60 -13.74 -13.75
C THR A 427 10.68 -12.22 -13.89
N GLY A 428 9.85 -11.63 -14.74
CA GLY A 428 9.55 -10.19 -14.72
C GLY A 428 8.12 -9.93 -14.22
N GLY A 429 7.57 -10.84 -13.43
CA GLY A 429 6.21 -10.80 -12.90
C GLY A 429 6.17 -11.10 -11.42
N HIS A 430 4.97 -11.06 -10.85
CA HIS A 430 4.76 -11.26 -9.43
C HIS A 430 5.14 -12.68 -9.00
N THR A 431 5.45 -12.84 -7.71
CA THR A 431 5.81 -14.11 -7.09
C THR A 431 4.95 -14.39 -5.85
N GLY A 432 4.81 -15.67 -5.50
CA GLY A 432 3.82 -16.16 -4.54
C GLY A 432 4.37 -16.48 -3.15
N GLU A 433 5.54 -15.96 -2.79
CA GLU A 433 6.09 -16.12 -1.45
C GLU A 433 5.29 -15.35 -0.39
N ASP A 434 5.39 -15.80 0.86
CA ASP A 434 4.98 -15.01 2.01
C ASP A 434 5.93 -13.81 2.15
N VAL A 435 5.36 -12.66 2.50
CA VAL A 435 6.10 -11.38 2.58
C VAL A 435 6.16 -10.88 4.01
N PHE A 436 7.04 -9.91 4.31
CA PHE A 436 7.19 -9.43 5.70
C PHE A 436 6.01 -8.58 6.17
N LEU A 437 5.66 -8.76 7.46
CA LEU A 437 4.79 -7.87 8.21
C LEU A 437 5.63 -6.95 9.08
N TYR A 438 5.44 -5.64 8.90
CA TYR A 438 6.02 -4.60 9.75
C TYR A 438 4.90 -3.91 10.50
N SER A 439 4.97 -3.83 11.83
CA SER A 439 3.94 -3.18 12.62
C SER A 439 4.47 -2.56 13.92
N TYR A 440 3.89 -1.42 14.28
CA TYR A 440 4.21 -0.65 15.47
C TYR A 440 2.94 -0.05 16.10
N GLY A 441 3.01 0.25 17.40
CA GLY A 441 1.93 0.90 18.13
C GLY A 441 0.90 -0.05 18.75
N PRO A 442 -0.16 0.50 19.35
CA PRO A 442 -1.16 -0.30 20.06
C PRO A 442 -2.01 -1.17 19.12
N GLN A 443 -2.40 -2.37 19.58
CA GLN A 443 -3.24 -3.35 18.88
C GLN A 443 -2.68 -3.82 17.53
N LYS A 444 -1.38 -3.60 17.28
CA LYS A 444 -0.72 -3.91 16.01
C LYS A 444 -0.80 -5.42 15.68
N PRO A 445 -1.00 -5.78 14.41
CA PRO A 445 -0.96 -7.19 13.98
C PRO A 445 0.45 -7.77 14.14
N ASN A 446 0.56 -9.08 14.38
CA ASN A 446 1.85 -9.79 14.45
C ASN A 446 1.66 -11.28 14.09
N GLY A 447 2.77 -11.98 13.82
CA GLY A 447 2.76 -13.38 13.42
C GLY A 447 2.58 -13.58 11.91
N LEU A 448 2.34 -14.82 11.49
CA LEU A 448 2.03 -15.16 10.10
C LEU A 448 0.53 -15.09 9.87
N ILE A 449 0.08 -14.07 9.14
CA ILE A 449 -1.35 -13.75 8.95
C ILE A 449 -1.76 -13.69 7.48
N GLN A 450 -3.05 -13.59 7.21
CA GLN A 450 -3.55 -13.29 5.87
C GLN A 450 -3.54 -11.78 5.64
N ASN A 451 -3.35 -11.34 4.39
CA ASN A 451 -3.54 -9.92 4.03
C ASN A 451 -4.95 -9.38 4.41
N THR A 452 -5.97 -10.24 4.44
CA THR A 452 -7.32 -9.89 4.90
C THR A 452 -7.43 -9.61 6.41
N ASP A 453 -6.52 -10.14 7.22
CA ASP A 453 -6.53 -9.92 8.67
C ASP A 453 -6.05 -8.51 9.02
N ILE A 454 -5.27 -7.88 8.15
CA ILE A 454 -4.77 -6.51 8.32
C ILE A 454 -5.96 -5.52 8.31
N ALA A 455 -6.84 -5.60 7.31
CA ALA A 455 -8.06 -4.78 7.24
C ALA A 455 -8.93 -4.92 8.49
N LYS A 456 -9.17 -6.17 8.93
CA LYS A 456 -9.98 -6.48 10.11
C LYS A 456 -9.35 -5.95 11.39
N THR A 457 -8.03 -6.01 11.49
CA THR A 457 -7.27 -5.47 12.63
C THR A 457 -7.40 -3.96 12.68
N MET A 458 -7.20 -3.27 11.55
CA MET A 458 -7.36 -1.80 11.47
C MET A 458 -8.80 -1.37 11.81
N ALA A 459 -9.81 -2.04 11.25
CA ALA A 459 -11.21 -1.73 11.53
C ALA A 459 -11.56 -1.90 13.02
N LYS A 460 -11.15 -3.03 13.62
CA LYS A 460 -11.32 -3.28 15.05
C LYS A 460 -10.63 -2.21 15.90
N ALA A 461 -9.42 -1.84 15.53
CA ALA A 461 -8.63 -0.83 16.24
C ALA A 461 -9.27 0.56 16.18
N MET A 462 -9.94 0.88 15.07
CA MET A 462 -10.70 2.12 14.88
C MET A 462 -12.14 2.08 15.43
N GLY A 463 -12.59 0.93 15.94
CA GLY A 463 -13.88 0.77 16.61
C GLY A 463 -15.07 0.53 15.69
N PHE A 464 -14.87 -0.06 14.50
CA PHE A 464 -15.95 -0.43 13.59
C PHE A 464 -15.79 -1.84 13.01
N ASN A 465 -16.87 -2.36 12.43
CA ASN A 465 -16.90 -3.64 11.73
C ASN A 465 -17.13 -3.43 10.23
N LEU A 466 -16.26 -3.98 9.38
CA LEU A 466 -16.31 -3.78 7.92
C LEU A 466 -17.56 -4.38 7.26
N GLU A 467 -18.09 -5.49 7.78
CA GLU A 467 -19.32 -6.10 7.26
C GLU A 467 -20.54 -5.23 7.58
N GLU A 468 -20.61 -4.68 8.78
CA GLU A 468 -21.67 -3.72 9.15
C GLU A 468 -21.60 -2.43 8.31
N VAL A 469 -20.39 -1.91 8.08
CA VAL A 469 -20.21 -0.74 7.21
C VAL A 469 -20.61 -1.07 5.77
N THR A 470 -20.20 -2.23 5.26
CA THR A 470 -20.59 -2.74 3.93
C THR A 470 -22.10 -2.79 3.77
N ASN A 471 -22.80 -3.34 4.76
CA ASN A 471 -24.26 -3.48 4.71
C ASN A 471 -25.00 -2.13 4.78
N LYS A 472 -24.34 -1.07 5.26
CA LYS A 472 -24.89 0.29 5.28
C LYS A 472 -24.51 1.11 4.05
N LEU A 473 -23.35 0.88 3.42
CA LEU A 473 -22.87 1.66 2.28
C LEU A 473 -23.25 1.06 0.93
N PHE A 474 -23.37 -0.26 0.86
CA PHE A 474 -23.59 -0.99 -0.39
C PHE A 474 -24.85 -1.83 -0.31
N VAL A 475 -25.98 -1.15 -0.17
CA VAL A 475 -27.31 -1.77 -0.24
C VAL A 475 -27.72 -1.91 -1.70
N GLU A 476 -28.08 -3.11 -2.13
CA GLU A 476 -28.65 -3.32 -3.47
C GLU A 476 -29.96 -2.53 -3.60
N SER A 477 -29.95 -1.57 -4.52
CA SER A 477 -30.94 -0.50 -4.57
C SER A 477 -32.32 -0.94 -5.06
N GLU A 478 -32.39 -1.87 -6.02
CA GLU A 478 -33.66 -2.27 -6.64
C GLU A 478 -34.55 -2.98 -5.61
N LEU A 479 -34.01 -3.98 -4.91
CA LEU A 479 -34.72 -4.70 -3.87
C LEU A 479 -35.06 -3.79 -2.69
N ALA A 480 -34.16 -2.90 -2.30
CA ALA A 480 -34.36 -2.02 -1.15
C ALA A 480 -35.49 -1.01 -1.38
N PHE A 481 -35.53 -0.37 -2.55
CA PHE A 481 -36.58 0.58 -2.89
C PHE A 481 -37.93 -0.09 -3.20
N LYS A 482 -37.95 -1.25 -3.87
CA LYS A 482 -39.19 -2.01 -4.10
C LYS A 482 -39.87 -2.40 -2.79
N ARG A 483 -39.11 -2.79 -1.75
CA ARG A 483 -39.65 -3.06 -0.40
C ARG A 483 -40.29 -1.84 0.25
N LYS A 484 -39.97 -0.62 -0.20
CA LYS A 484 -40.59 0.62 0.26
C LYS A 484 -41.73 1.09 -0.66
N GLY A 485 -42.17 0.27 -1.62
CA GLY A 485 -43.25 0.60 -2.55
C GLY A 485 -42.84 1.61 -3.63
N ALA A 486 -41.56 1.75 -3.91
CA ALA A 486 -41.06 2.59 -4.98
C ALA A 486 -40.78 1.78 -6.26
N THR A 487 -40.86 2.42 -7.41
CA THR A 487 -40.38 1.87 -8.68
C THR A 487 -38.97 2.37 -8.96
N VAL A 488 -38.15 1.51 -9.57
CA VAL A 488 -36.74 1.78 -9.89
C VAL A 488 -36.55 1.58 -11.39
N ILE A 489 -35.92 2.55 -12.04
CA ILE A 489 -35.61 2.57 -13.47
C ILE A 489 -34.17 3.02 -13.61
N ILE A 490 -33.39 2.35 -14.46
CA ILE A 490 -32.04 2.80 -14.81
C ILE A 490 -32.13 3.58 -16.12
N ASP A 491 -31.72 4.83 -16.09
CA ASP A 491 -31.56 5.68 -17.26
C ASP A 491 -30.12 5.57 -17.77
N ASN A 492 -29.96 4.88 -18.90
CA ASN A 492 -28.70 4.67 -19.60
C ASN A 492 -28.66 5.44 -20.93
N THR A 493 -29.42 6.53 -21.06
CA THR A 493 -29.37 7.37 -22.25
C THR A 493 -27.97 7.95 -22.50
N ASP A 494 -27.25 8.25 -21.42
CA ASP A 494 -25.81 8.42 -21.40
C ASP A 494 -25.17 7.17 -20.78
N ALA A 495 -24.46 6.39 -21.60
CA ALA A 495 -23.85 5.13 -21.18
C ALA A 495 -22.65 5.32 -20.23
N GLU A 496 -22.04 6.50 -20.21
CA GLU A 496 -20.92 6.82 -19.31
C GLU A 496 -21.42 7.45 -18.00
N ASN A 497 -22.63 8.03 -18.00
CA ASN A 497 -23.29 8.59 -16.82
C ASN A 497 -24.65 7.93 -16.48
N PRO A 498 -24.73 6.61 -16.25
CA PRO A 498 -25.96 5.97 -15.78
C PRO A 498 -26.59 6.64 -14.56
N VAL A 499 -27.92 6.82 -14.60
CA VAL A 499 -28.69 7.41 -13.51
C VAL A 499 -29.76 6.44 -13.02
N LEU A 500 -29.70 6.12 -11.73
CA LEU A 500 -30.75 5.36 -11.06
C LEU A 500 -31.91 6.30 -10.71
N ILE A 501 -33.07 6.09 -11.34
CA ILE A 501 -34.29 6.85 -11.12
C ILE A 501 -35.23 6.06 -10.21
N VAL A 502 -35.64 6.69 -9.11
CA VAL A 502 -36.58 6.11 -8.15
C VAL A 502 -37.84 6.95 -8.09
N LYS A 503 -39.02 6.31 -8.13
CA LYS A 503 -40.32 7.01 -8.08
C LYS A 503 -41.26 6.42 -7.04
N ARG A 504 -41.90 7.29 -6.27
CA ARG A 504 -42.93 6.94 -5.28
C ARG A 504 -43.81 8.16 -5.00
N ASN A 505 -45.14 8.01 -4.95
CA ASN A 505 -46.09 9.07 -4.58
C ASN A 505 -45.85 10.41 -5.30
N ASN A 506 -45.70 10.39 -6.63
CA ASN A 506 -45.36 11.56 -7.47
C ASN A 506 -44.01 12.24 -7.18
N VAL A 507 -43.16 11.64 -6.36
CA VAL A 507 -41.79 12.11 -6.10
C VAL A 507 -40.81 11.29 -6.92
N LYS A 508 -39.87 11.97 -7.58
CA LYS A 508 -38.75 11.39 -8.32
C LYS A 508 -37.45 11.72 -7.60
N ALA A 509 -36.60 10.71 -7.44
CA ALA A 509 -35.19 10.86 -7.10
C ALA A 509 -34.29 10.37 -8.22
N GLN A 510 -33.10 10.94 -8.31
CA GLN A 510 -32.03 10.54 -9.23
C GLN A 510 -30.76 10.30 -8.41
N LEU A 511 -30.15 9.12 -8.56
CA LEU A 511 -28.85 8.81 -7.99
C LEU A 511 -27.87 8.60 -9.14
N PHE A 512 -26.73 9.27 -9.08
CA PHE A 512 -25.74 9.29 -10.17
C PHE A 512 -24.63 8.30 -9.84
N VAL A 513 -24.35 7.37 -10.76
CA VAL A 513 -23.26 6.41 -10.57
C VAL A 513 -21.93 7.13 -10.32
N ASN A 514 -21.04 6.52 -9.54
CA ASN A 514 -19.72 7.02 -9.14
C ASN A 514 -19.71 8.31 -8.30
N LYS A 515 -20.87 8.96 -8.12
CA LYS A 515 -21.02 10.16 -7.32
C LYS A 515 -21.67 9.82 -5.99
N ASN A 516 -21.45 10.67 -5.00
CA ASN A 516 -22.12 10.60 -3.71
C ASN A 516 -23.33 11.55 -3.68
N ILE A 517 -24.11 11.64 -4.76
CA ILE A 517 -25.19 12.62 -4.91
C ILE A 517 -26.52 11.91 -5.15
N ILE A 518 -27.54 12.37 -4.44
CA ILE A 518 -28.95 12.11 -4.75
C ILE A 518 -29.67 13.43 -5.01
N ARG A 519 -30.42 13.52 -6.11
CA ARG A 519 -31.27 14.66 -6.44
C ARG A 519 -32.73 14.33 -6.22
N ILE A 520 -33.43 15.08 -5.39
CA ILE A 520 -34.86 14.91 -5.06
C ILE A 520 -35.56 16.25 -5.29
N LYS A 521 -36.62 16.28 -6.12
CA LYS A 521 -37.39 17.52 -6.43
C LYS A 521 -36.50 18.71 -6.87
N ASN A 522 -35.44 18.43 -7.63
CA ASN A 522 -34.42 19.38 -8.11
C ASN A 522 -33.45 19.92 -7.04
N GLU A 523 -33.49 19.41 -5.82
CA GLU A 523 -32.48 19.69 -4.79
C GLU A 523 -31.47 18.54 -4.71
N GLU A 524 -30.19 18.88 -4.57
CA GLU A 524 -29.11 17.90 -4.42
C GLU A 524 -28.71 17.72 -2.98
N TYR A 525 -28.49 16.46 -2.61
CA TYR A 525 -28.07 16.05 -1.29
C TYR A 525 -26.84 15.16 -1.42
N GLU A 526 -25.85 15.45 -0.60
CA GLU A 526 -24.64 14.65 -0.53
C GLU A 526 -24.85 13.42 0.36
N LEU A 527 -24.38 12.27 -0.11
CA LEU A 527 -24.46 10.97 0.55
C LEU A 527 -23.13 10.64 1.23
N GLY A 528 -23.19 9.79 2.25
CA GLY A 528 -21.99 9.33 2.96
C GLY A 528 -21.00 8.47 2.15
N SER A 529 -21.38 8.00 0.96
CA SER A 529 -20.51 7.23 0.04
C SER A 529 -21.04 7.32 -1.39
N VAL A 530 -20.19 6.97 -2.36
CA VAL A 530 -20.56 6.92 -3.77
C VAL A 530 -21.58 5.82 -4.09
N VAL A 531 -22.36 6.05 -5.15
CA VAL A 531 -23.22 5.03 -5.78
C VAL A 531 -22.36 4.16 -6.69
N VAL A 532 -22.41 2.84 -6.50
CA VAL A 532 -21.58 1.91 -7.26
C VAL A 532 -22.44 1.05 -8.15
N GLU A 533 -22.12 1.02 -9.44
CA GLU A 533 -22.64 -0.02 -10.35
C GLU A 533 -21.66 -1.20 -10.36
N SER A 534 -22.21 -2.40 -10.21
CA SER A 534 -21.43 -3.63 -10.40
C SER A 534 -22.33 -4.75 -10.88
N ASN A 535 -21.97 -5.32 -12.03
CA ASN A 535 -22.64 -6.43 -12.67
C ASN A 535 -24.13 -6.18 -12.95
N GLY A 536 -24.44 -4.99 -13.46
CA GLY A 536 -25.80 -4.53 -13.80
C GLY A 536 -26.64 -4.14 -12.58
N LYS A 537 -26.09 -4.19 -11.36
CA LYS A 537 -26.78 -3.81 -10.12
C LYS A 537 -26.21 -2.52 -9.58
N PHE A 538 -27.07 -1.71 -8.97
CA PHE A 538 -26.70 -0.46 -8.31
C PHE A 538 -26.71 -0.66 -6.81
N TYR A 539 -25.62 -0.27 -6.17
CA TYR A 539 -25.42 -0.30 -4.73
C TYR A 539 -25.33 1.13 -4.21
N ILE A 540 -26.10 1.41 -3.16
CA ILE A 540 -26.29 2.75 -2.63
C ILE A 540 -26.15 2.75 -1.09
N PRO A 541 -25.77 3.88 -0.50
CA PRO A 541 -25.84 4.06 0.94
C PRO A 541 -27.29 3.96 1.43
N GLU A 542 -27.50 3.31 2.57
CA GLU A 542 -28.81 3.20 3.23
C GLU A 542 -29.45 4.59 3.48
N GLU A 543 -28.60 5.59 3.73
CA GLU A 543 -28.98 7.01 3.86
C GLU A 543 -29.83 7.50 2.68
N ALA A 544 -29.48 7.11 1.45
CA ALA A 544 -30.20 7.53 0.26
C ALA A 544 -31.65 7.03 0.26
N ILE A 545 -31.89 5.83 0.81
CA ILE A 545 -33.22 5.26 0.98
C ILE A 545 -34.00 6.09 2.01
N HIS A 546 -33.42 6.32 3.19
CA HIS A 546 -34.07 7.09 4.25
C HIS A 546 -34.44 8.50 3.79
N LEU A 547 -33.52 9.17 3.10
CA LEU A 547 -33.75 10.49 2.54
C LEU A 547 -34.91 10.47 1.54
N PHE A 548 -34.88 9.57 0.56
CA PHE A 548 -35.97 9.48 -0.43
C PHE A 548 -37.33 9.17 0.20
N ILE A 549 -37.38 8.26 1.18
CA ILE A 549 -38.63 7.92 1.88
C ILE A 549 -39.17 9.13 2.63
N LYS A 550 -38.32 9.92 3.32
CA LYS A 550 -38.72 11.16 4.00
C LYS A 550 -39.45 12.14 3.07
N TYR A 551 -38.99 12.30 1.83
CA TYR A 551 -39.58 13.24 0.86
C TYR A 551 -40.76 12.67 0.06
N SER A 552 -40.99 11.36 0.10
CA SER A 552 -42.03 10.65 -0.66
C SER A 552 -43.16 10.08 0.22
N HIS A 553 -43.21 10.49 1.49
CA HIS A 553 -44.32 10.19 2.40
C HIS A 553 -45.61 10.89 2.01
#